data_AF-A0A916C6D6-F1
#
_entry.id   AF-A0A916C6D6-F1
#
_cell.length_a   1.000
_cell.length_b   1.000
_cell.length_c   1.000
_cell.angle_alpha   90.00
_cell.angle_beta   90.00
_cell.angle_gamma   90.00
#
_symmetry.space_group_name_H-M   'P 1'
#
loop_
_entity.id
_entity.type
_entity.pdbx_description
1 polymer ?
#
loop_
_entity_poly.entity_id
_entity_poly.type
_entity_poly.pdbx_seq_one_letter_code
_entity_poly.pdbx_strand_id
1 'polypeptide(L)' 'MKILELNTGLFPDAQTVIAALRRMEAAHRVESIDLRRRDMEDETWDRVVDAILDSDLTITT' A
#
# COMPACT_ATOMS: atom_id res chain seq x y z
N MET A 1 12.41 5.06 -5.68
CA MET A 1 11.86 4.88 -4.32
C MET A 1 10.91 3.69 -4.35
N LYS A 2 10.88 2.93 -3.25
CA LYS A 2 9.85 1.93 -2.98
C LYS A 2 8.69 2.61 -2.25
N ILE A 3 7.58 2.76 -2.96
CA ILE A 3 6.34 3.32 -2.44
C ILE A 3 5.41 2.15 -2.10
N LEU A 4 4.90 2.13 -0.88
CA LEU A 4 3.91 1.16 -0.43
C LEU A 4 2.54 1.83 -0.33
N GLU A 5 1.55 1.29 -1.04
CA GLU A 5 0.14 1.55 -0.84
C GLU A 5 -0.45 0.54 0.14
N LEU A 6 -1.04 1.01 1.23
CA LEU A 6 -1.87 0.22 2.13
C LEU A 6 -3.34 0.58 1.89
N ASN A 7 -4.06 -0.29 1.19
CA ASN A 7 -5.49 -0.14 0.96
C ASN A 7 -6.26 -0.60 2.21
N THR A 8 -6.59 0.39 3.05
CA THR A 8 -7.38 0.27 4.27
C THR A 8 -8.89 0.39 4.01
N GLY A 9 -9.28 1.02 2.90
CA GLY A 9 -10.67 1.31 2.57
C GLY A 9 -11.29 2.41 3.45
N LEU A 10 -10.47 3.18 4.17
CA LEU A 10 -10.91 4.23 5.08
C LEU A 10 -10.72 5.63 4.47
N PHE A 11 -10.03 5.77 3.33
CA PHE A 11 -9.79 7.07 2.71
C PHE A 11 -10.93 7.46 1.75
N PRO A 12 -11.66 8.57 1.99
CA PRO A 12 -12.85 8.93 1.22
C PRO A 12 -12.61 9.15 -0.28
N ASP A 13 -11.41 9.56 -0.67
CA ASP A 13 -11.02 9.81 -2.07
C ASP A 13 -9.86 8.90 -2.53
N ALA A 14 -9.94 7.62 -2.16
CA ALA A 14 -8.92 6.61 -2.47
C ALA A 14 -8.63 6.52 -3.98
N GLN A 15 -9.65 6.70 -4.82
CA GLN A 15 -9.53 6.57 -6.28
C GLN A 15 -8.58 7.60 -6.89
N THR A 16 -8.59 8.84 -6.39
CA THR A 16 -7.67 9.88 -6.85
C THR A 16 -6.22 9.53 -6.48
N VAL A 17 -6.01 9.02 -5.27
CA VAL A 17 -4.68 8.59 -4.80
C VAL A 17 -4.17 7.38 -5.60
N ILE A 18 -5.02 6.37 -5.80
CA ILE A 18 -4.71 5.19 -6.64
C ILE A 18 -4.32 5.61 -8.07
N ALA A 19 -5.05 6.56 -8.66
CA ALA A 19 -4.75 7.07 -10.00
C ALA A 19 -3.41 7.81 -10.06
N ALA A 20 -3.05 8.56 -9.00
CA ALA A 20 -1.76 9.22 -8.87
C ALA A 20 -0.61 8.19 -8.72
N LEU A 21 -0.79 7.17 -7.88
CA LEU A 21 0.17 6.09 -7.68
C LEU A 21 0.48 5.34 -8.99
N ARG A 22 -0.54 5.02 -9.80
CA ARG A 22 -0.34 4.40 -11.12
C ARG A 22 0.51 5.25 -12.07
N ARG A 23 0.42 6.58 -12.00
CA ARG A 23 1.31 7.46 -12.79
C ARG A 23 2.74 7.43 -12.28
N MET A 24 2.94 7.23 -10.99
CA MET A 24 4.26 7.19 -10.35
C MET A 24 5.04 5.89 -10.63
N GLU A 25 4.36 4.80 -11.01
CA GLU A 25 4.99 3.52 -11.42
C GLU A 25 6.01 3.68 -12.56
N ALA A 26 5.89 4.73 -13.38
CA ALA A 26 6.84 5.03 -14.44
C ALA A 26 8.25 5.39 -13.93
N ALA A 27 8.36 5.89 -12.69
CA ALA A 27 9.62 6.36 -12.10
C ALA A 27 9.96 5.70 -10.75
N HIS A 28 9.00 4.99 -10.15
CA HIS A 28 9.10 4.44 -8.81
C HIS A 28 8.54 3.02 -8.76
N ARG A 29 9.03 2.21 -7.81
CA ARG A 29 8.44 0.90 -7.55
C ARG A 29 7.26 1.11 -6.61
N VAL A 30 6.05 0.81 -7.07
CA VAL A 30 4.84 0.86 -6.25
C VAL A 30 4.41 -0.57 -5.92
N GLU A 31 4.21 -0.84 -4.64
CA GLU A 31 3.67 -2.10 -4.12
C GLU A 31 2.35 -1.79 -3.41
N SER A 32 1.34 -2.66 -3.54
CA SER A 32 0.01 -2.45 -2.97
C SER A 32 -0.44 -3.66 -2.16
N ILE A 33 -0.91 -3.42 -0.93
CA ILE A 33 -1.44 -4.43 -0.02
C ILE A 33 -2.88 -4.06 0.38
N ASP A 34 -3.81 -4.99 0.17
CA ASP A 34 -5.21 -4.85 0.61
C ASP A 34 -5.38 -5.33 2.06
N LEU A 35 -5.54 -4.36 2.97
CA LEU A 35 -5.77 -4.58 4.40
C LEU A 35 -7.26 -4.74 4.75
N ARG A 36 -8.16 -4.66 3.78
CA ARG A 36 -9.60 -4.93 3.99
C ARG A 36 -9.89 -6.43 4.06
N ARG A 37 -8.89 -7.25 3.76
CA ARG A 37 -8.95 -8.71 3.86
C ARG A 37 -9.23 -9.13 5.30
N ARG A 38 -10.28 -9.92 5.48
CA ARG A 38 -10.72 -10.40 6.80
C ARG A 38 -9.98 -11.66 7.26
N ASP A 39 -9.23 -12.27 6.36
CA ASP A 39 -8.49 -13.53 6.52
C ASP A 39 -6.99 -13.30 6.73
N MET A 40 -6.59 -12.15 7.28
CA MET A 40 -5.19 -11.85 7.55
C MET A 40 -4.71 -12.59 8.81
N GLU A 41 -3.97 -13.67 8.59
CA GLU A 41 -3.26 -14.41 9.63
C GLU A 41 -1.99 -13.66 10.08
N ASP A 42 -1.41 -14.06 11.22
CA ASP A 42 -0.22 -13.43 11.81
C ASP A 42 0.95 -13.34 10.81
N GLU A 43 1.22 -14.42 10.05
CA GLU A 43 2.26 -14.41 9.01
C GLU A 43 1.97 -13.39 7.88
N THR A 44 0.70 -13.09 7.63
CA THR A 44 0.33 -12.04 6.66
C THR A 44 0.63 -10.67 7.24
N TRP A 45 0.37 -10.46 8.54
CA TRP A 45 0.73 -9.22 9.23
C TRP A 45 2.23 -8.98 9.29
N ASP A 46 3.03 -10.03 9.51
CA ASP A 46 4.49 -9.94 9.46
C ASP A 46 4.96 -9.38 8.10
N ARG A 47 4.39 -9.89 7.00
CA ARG A 47 4.70 -9.37 5.64
C ARG A 47 4.28 -7.92 5.45
N VAL A 48 3.18 -7.48 6.06
CA VAL A 48 2.76 -6.08 6.02
C VAL A 48 3.77 -5.20 6.76
N VAL A 49 4.20 -5.63 7.95
CA VAL A 49 5.21 -4.91 8.74
C VAL A 49 6.54 -4.84 7.98
N ASP A 50 6.99 -5.95 7.41
CA ASP A 50 8.20 -5.99 6.58
C ASP A 50 8.10 -5.03 5.39
N ALA A 51 6.95 -5.01 4.70
CA ALA A 51 6.73 -4.10 3.58
C ALA A 51 6.78 -2.63 4.00
N ILE A 52 6.21 -2.28 5.16
CA ILE A 52 6.26 -0.92 5.73
C ILE A 52 7.72 -0.54 6.02
N LEU A 53 8.47 -1.40 6.69
CA LEU A 53 9.85 -1.15 7.10
C LEU A 53 10.81 -1.04 5.91
N ASP A 54 10.56 -1.76 4.81
CA ASP A 54 11.36 -1.71 3.58
C ASP A 54 10.96 -0.54 2.64
N SER A 55 9.85 0.15 2.90
CA SER A 55 9.36 1.23 2.04
C SER A 55 10.04 2.57 2.32
N ASP A 56 10.34 3.34 1.28
CA ASP A 56 10.79 4.74 1.40
C ASP A 56 9.62 5.68 1.74
N LEU A 57 8.41 5.30 1.32
CA LEU A 57 7.18 6.07 1.51
C LEU A 57 5.97 5.13 1.61
N THR A 58 5.20 5.24 2.69
CA THR A 58 3.91 4.55 2.85
C THR A 58 2.75 5.53 2.65
N ILE A 59 1.75 5.13 1.84
CA ILE A 59 0.52 5.87 1.59
C ILE A 59 -0.67 4.96 1.93
N THR A 60 -1.64 5.45 2.70
CA THR A 60 -2.86 4.71 3.04
C THR A 60 -4.02 5.16 2.15
N THR A 61 -4.74 4.21 1.57
CA THR A 61 -5.95 4.42 0.73
C THR A 61 -7.18 3.72 1.31
#